data_AF-A0A5E7DU15-F1
#
_entry.id   AF-A0A5E7DU15-F1
#
_cell.length_a   1.000
_cell.length_b   1.000
_cell.length_c   1.000
_cell.angle_alpha   90.00
_cell.angle_beta   90.00
_cell.angle_gamma   90.00
#
_symmetry.space_group_name_H-M   'P 1'
#
loop_
_entity.id
_entity.type
_entity.pdbx_description
1 polymer ?
#
loop_
_entity_poly.entity_id
_entity_poly.type
_entity_poly.pdbx_seq_one_letter_code
_entity_poly.pdbx_strand_id
1 'polypeptide(L)'
;MRLISMLGLACFSPLLFAADVPGSQDLPIVPRLPDAQIVDYRPTAELERIYPLGSIRKISGQLRFDGQVSARGQATSVTYQLPPEHSSTEAFTAAREALQKQGAELLFWCQARNCGESSLWANEVFGNAKLYGSDEQQAYLLLRLAAPRDNSLVALYSITRGNRRAYLHVEQFDASTALGELMPTSATLLRQLKDTGELDFPKLNGEPIPTWLTLLSRALNLDTTMRVGVSGPHAETWRQALIGQGVLAARMETGSDKATGLRIELLR
;
A
#
# COMPACT_ATOMS: atom_id res chain seq x y z
N MET A 1 30.18 -52.78 -49.36
CA MET A 1 29.53 -52.30 -48.13
C MET A 1 29.72 -50.79 -48.02
N ARG A 2 28.64 -49.99 -48.06
CA ARG A 2 28.67 -48.56 -47.74
C ARG A 2 27.78 -48.37 -46.51
N LEU A 3 28.37 -48.12 -45.34
CA LEU A 3 27.63 -47.74 -44.13
C LEU A 3 27.40 -46.23 -44.17
N ILE A 4 26.13 -45.84 -44.28
CA ILE A 4 25.68 -44.45 -44.11
C ILE A 4 25.39 -44.28 -42.63
N SER A 5 26.20 -43.48 -41.94
CA SER A 5 26.00 -43.14 -40.53
C SER A 5 25.05 -41.93 -40.46
N MET A 6 23.78 -42.16 -40.08
CA MET A 6 22.86 -41.07 -39.72
C MET A 6 23.24 -40.53 -38.34
N LEU A 7 23.74 -39.30 -38.29
CA LEU A 7 23.93 -38.56 -37.03
C LEU A 7 22.61 -37.85 -36.72
N GLY A 8 21.84 -38.37 -35.77
CA GLY A 8 20.61 -37.75 -35.28
C GLY A 8 20.92 -36.52 -34.43
N LEU A 9 20.59 -35.34 -34.94
CA LEU A 9 20.68 -34.08 -34.21
C LEU A 9 19.46 -33.99 -33.25
N ALA A 10 19.66 -34.34 -31.98
CA ALA A 10 18.64 -34.15 -30.95
C ALA A 10 18.61 -32.67 -30.55
N CYS A 11 17.64 -31.91 -31.07
CA CYS A 11 17.32 -30.58 -30.58
C CYS A 11 16.73 -30.67 -29.16
N PHE A 12 17.58 -30.56 -28.14
CA PHE A 12 17.13 -30.25 -26.78
C PHE A 12 16.65 -28.80 -26.77
N SER A 13 15.34 -28.59 -26.95
CA SER A 13 14.70 -27.32 -26.63
C SER A 13 14.77 -27.13 -25.12
N PRO A 14 15.47 -26.11 -24.60
CA PRO A 14 15.35 -25.81 -23.18
C PRO A 14 13.91 -25.36 -22.95
N LEU A 15 13.16 -26.13 -22.17
CA LEU A 15 12.00 -25.61 -21.47
C LEU A 15 12.51 -24.47 -20.58
N LEU A 16 12.45 -23.25 -21.09
CA LEU A 16 12.71 -22.04 -20.31
C LEU A 16 11.56 -21.93 -19.31
N PHE A 17 11.69 -22.62 -18.18
CA PHE A 17 10.96 -22.23 -16.98
C PHE A 17 11.37 -20.80 -16.69
N ALA A 18 10.41 -19.89 -16.76
CA ALA A 18 10.62 -18.52 -16.34
C ALA A 18 10.90 -18.56 -14.83
N ALA A 19 12.19 -18.52 -14.51
CA ALA A 19 12.72 -18.63 -13.17
C ALA A 19 12.94 -17.24 -12.59
N ASP A 20 12.91 -17.16 -11.27
CA ASP A 20 13.28 -15.95 -10.54
C ASP A 20 14.68 -15.47 -10.91
N VAL A 21 14.90 -14.17 -10.79
CA VAL A 21 16.24 -13.59 -10.91
C VAL A 21 17.18 -14.35 -9.95
N PRO A 22 18.35 -14.85 -10.40
CA PRO A 22 19.26 -15.60 -9.54
C PRO A 22 19.67 -14.83 -8.28
N GLY A 23 19.66 -15.51 -7.13
CA GLY A 23 20.01 -14.92 -5.84
C GLY A 23 18.92 -14.03 -5.22
N SER A 24 17.73 -13.99 -5.83
CA SER A 24 16.58 -13.31 -5.24
C SER A 24 15.85 -14.16 -4.22
N GLN A 25 15.12 -13.49 -3.33
CA GLN A 25 14.29 -14.11 -2.29
C GLN A 25 13.08 -13.23 -2.01
N ASP A 26 11.97 -13.87 -1.60
CA ASP A 26 10.77 -13.16 -1.16
C ASP A 26 11.02 -12.38 0.14
N LEU A 27 10.18 -11.37 0.41
CA LEU A 27 10.17 -10.69 1.71
C LEU A 27 9.24 -11.44 2.67
N PRO A 28 9.71 -11.90 3.86
CA PRO A 28 8.90 -12.70 4.77
C PRO A 28 7.60 -12.03 5.26
N ILE A 29 7.52 -10.70 5.17
CA ILE A 29 6.37 -9.90 5.62
C ILE A 29 5.15 -9.99 4.70
N VAL A 30 5.34 -10.37 3.42
CA VAL A 30 4.27 -10.42 2.42
C VAL A 30 4.35 -11.76 1.70
N PRO A 31 3.32 -12.61 1.80
CA PRO A 31 3.31 -13.87 1.06
C PRO A 31 3.28 -13.57 -0.44
N ARG A 32 4.14 -14.26 -1.18
CA ARG A 32 4.13 -14.22 -2.64
C ARG A 32 2.84 -14.85 -3.17
N LEU A 33 2.25 -14.22 -4.19
CA LEU A 33 1.10 -14.79 -4.90
C LEU A 33 1.54 -16.04 -5.69
N PRO A 34 0.72 -17.11 -5.76
CA PRO A 34 1.03 -18.28 -6.57
C PRO A 34 1.43 -17.92 -8.00
N ASP A 35 2.46 -18.61 -8.50
CA ASP A 35 3.00 -18.46 -9.87
C ASP A 35 3.50 -17.07 -10.28
N ALA A 36 3.49 -16.08 -9.38
CA ALA A 36 4.21 -14.82 -9.59
C ALA A 36 5.70 -15.10 -9.68
N GLN A 37 6.48 -14.25 -10.36
CA GLN A 37 7.92 -14.42 -10.61
C GLN A 37 8.70 -13.19 -10.17
N ILE A 38 9.83 -13.36 -9.48
CA ILE A 38 10.73 -12.26 -9.16
C ILE A 38 11.47 -11.83 -10.42
N VAL A 39 11.14 -10.64 -10.91
CA VAL A 39 11.73 -10.05 -12.13
C VAL A 39 12.64 -8.85 -11.85
N ASP A 40 12.73 -8.45 -10.58
CA ASP A 40 13.68 -7.47 -10.06
C ASP A 40 13.88 -7.75 -8.58
N TYR A 41 15.14 -7.75 -8.13
CA TYR A 41 15.50 -7.92 -6.73
C TYR A 41 16.60 -6.93 -6.38
N ARG A 42 16.40 -6.19 -5.29
CA ARG A 42 17.40 -5.31 -4.70
C ARG A 42 17.72 -5.83 -3.31
N PRO A 43 18.91 -6.44 -3.12
CA PRO A 43 19.38 -6.85 -1.81
C PRO A 43 19.42 -5.66 -0.85
N THR A 44 19.45 -5.97 0.45
CA THR A 44 19.52 -4.96 1.49
C THR A 44 20.67 -3.99 1.27
N ALA A 45 20.36 -2.71 1.19
CA ALA A 45 21.34 -1.64 1.09
C ALA A 45 20.95 -0.48 2.02
N GLU A 46 21.95 0.17 2.62
CA GLU A 46 21.70 1.39 3.38
C GLU A 46 21.59 2.58 2.43
N LEU A 47 20.49 3.32 2.54
CA LEU A 47 20.21 4.48 1.70
C LEU A 47 19.23 5.44 2.39
N GLU A 48 19.09 6.62 1.80
CA GLU A 48 18.05 7.57 2.17
C GLU A 48 16.80 7.32 1.30
N ARG A 49 15.65 7.12 1.93
CA ARG A 49 14.36 6.96 1.25
C ARG A 49 13.47 8.16 1.52
N ILE A 50 12.76 8.56 0.48
CA ILE A 50 11.66 9.52 0.55
C ILE A 50 10.41 8.80 0.03
N TYR A 51 9.42 8.63 0.90
CA TYR A 51 8.11 8.07 0.58
C TYR A 51 7.07 9.17 0.49
N PRO A 52 6.50 9.46 -0.69
CA PRO A 52 5.44 10.45 -0.81
C PRO A 52 4.17 10.04 -0.03
N LEU A 53 3.54 11.02 0.61
CA LEU A 53 2.24 10.91 1.29
C LEU A 53 1.16 11.74 0.55
N GLY A 54 1.21 11.72 -0.78
CA GLY A 54 0.34 12.51 -1.64
C GLY A 54 0.43 12.07 -3.10
N SER A 55 -0.49 12.60 -3.91
CA SER A 55 -0.38 12.50 -5.37
C SER A 55 0.91 13.16 -5.84
N ILE A 56 1.65 12.50 -6.74
CA ILE A 56 2.91 13.04 -7.25
C ILE A 56 2.74 13.69 -8.61
N ARG A 57 3.44 14.80 -8.82
CA ARG A 57 3.50 15.52 -10.10
C ARG A 57 4.87 16.14 -10.29
N LYS A 58 5.24 16.42 -11.55
CA LYS A 58 6.49 17.12 -11.86
C LYS A 58 6.19 18.60 -12.14
N ILE A 59 6.76 19.50 -11.36
CA ILE A 59 6.66 20.95 -11.58
C ILE A 59 8.06 21.50 -11.71
N SER A 60 8.35 22.15 -12.85
CA SER A 60 9.66 22.75 -13.15
C SER A 60 10.82 21.77 -12.95
N GLY A 61 10.64 20.52 -13.39
CA GLY A 61 11.66 19.47 -13.29
C GLY A 61 11.79 18.81 -11.92
N GLN A 62 11.04 19.25 -10.91
CA GLN A 62 11.10 18.70 -9.55
C GLN A 62 9.84 17.91 -9.21
N LEU A 63 10.03 16.80 -8.49
CA LEU A 63 8.93 16.01 -7.95
C LEU A 63 8.22 16.81 -6.83
N ARG A 64 6.89 16.88 -6.88
CA ARG A 64 6.05 17.59 -5.92
C ARG A 64 4.93 16.68 -5.41
N PHE A 65 4.69 16.75 -4.11
CA PHE A 65 3.66 16.02 -3.37
C PHE A 65 3.35 16.77 -2.07
N ASP A 66 2.20 16.49 -1.46
CA ASP A 66 1.67 17.28 -0.33
C ASP A 66 2.24 16.86 1.04
N GLY A 67 3.00 15.77 1.09
CA GLY A 67 3.69 15.29 2.29
C GLY A 67 4.66 14.15 1.96
N GLN A 68 5.55 13.83 2.90
CA GLN A 68 6.51 12.73 2.75
C GLN A 68 6.93 12.15 4.11
N VAL A 69 7.41 10.91 4.08
CA VAL A 69 8.29 10.37 5.13
C VAL A 69 9.69 10.26 4.54
N SER A 70 10.68 10.88 5.19
CA SER A 70 12.09 10.77 4.79
C SER A 70 12.91 10.21 5.94
N ALA A 71 13.73 9.21 5.65
CA ALA A 71 14.63 8.60 6.63
C ALA A 71 15.81 7.90 5.94
N ARG A 72 16.89 7.71 6.70
CA ARG A 72 18.00 6.83 6.32
C ARG A 72 17.84 5.48 7.01
N GLY A 73 18.16 4.40 6.31
CA GLY A 73 17.99 3.05 6.83
C GLY A 73 18.31 1.99 5.80
N GLN A 74 17.99 0.74 6.13
CA GLN A 74 18.19 -0.40 5.25
C GLN A 74 16.94 -0.63 4.40
N ALA A 75 17.10 -0.68 3.08
CA ALA A 75 16.02 -0.99 2.15
C ALA A 75 16.31 -2.29 1.40
N THR A 76 15.30 -3.14 1.26
CA THR A 76 15.30 -4.27 0.31
C THR A 76 14.00 -4.25 -0.47
N SER A 77 14.05 -4.59 -1.75
CA SER A 77 12.85 -4.61 -2.57
C SER A 77 12.81 -5.74 -3.59
N VAL A 78 11.59 -6.17 -3.88
CA VAL A 78 11.27 -7.26 -4.78
C VAL A 78 10.17 -6.79 -5.72
N THR A 79 10.36 -6.98 -7.02
CA THR A 79 9.30 -6.78 -8.01
C THR A 79 8.88 -8.12 -8.57
N TYR A 80 7.62 -8.46 -8.34
CA TYR A 80 6.96 -9.63 -8.89
C TYR A 80 6.27 -9.30 -10.21
N GLN A 81 6.49 -10.09 -11.24
CA GLN A 81 5.59 -10.18 -12.38
C GLN A 81 4.50 -11.20 -12.06
N LEU A 82 3.25 -10.81 -12.21
CA LEU A 82 2.09 -11.66 -11.93
C LEU A 82 1.79 -12.54 -13.14
N PRO A 83 1.29 -13.77 -12.93
CA PRO A 83 0.79 -14.59 -14.04
C PRO A 83 -0.46 -13.92 -14.66
N PRO A 84 -0.80 -14.23 -15.92
CA PRO A 84 -1.93 -13.61 -16.62
C PRO A 84 -3.28 -13.74 -15.90
N GLU A 85 -3.42 -14.77 -15.06
CA GLU A 85 -4.63 -15.09 -14.31
C GLU A 85 -4.88 -14.14 -13.15
N HIS A 86 -3.83 -13.45 -12.68
CA HIS A 86 -3.87 -12.58 -11.51
C HIS A 86 -3.73 -11.10 -11.90
N SER A 87 -4.59 -10.26 -11.34
CA SER A 87 -4.55 -8.82 -11.57
C SER A 87 -3.60 -8.09 -10.62
N SER A 88 -3.10 -6.92 -11.03
CA SER A 88 -2.32 -6.04 -10.15
C SER A 88 -3.10 -5.63 -8.91
N THR A 89 -4.40 -5.35 -9.05
CA THR A 89 -5.31 -5.01 -7.93
C THR A 89 -5.44 -6.18 -6.95
N GLU A 90 -5.62 -7.40 -7.44
CA GLU A 90 -5.73 -8.60 -6.59
C GLU A 90 -4.46 -8.80 -5.75
N ALA A 91 -3.29 -8.75 -6.40
CA ALA A 91 -2.01 -8.90 -5.70
C ALA A 91 -1.78 -7.77 -4.68
N PHE A 92 -2.15 -6.53 -5.01
CA PHE A 92 -2.08 -5.39 -4.10
C PHE A 92 -2.98 -5.57 -2.89
N THR A 93 -4.24 -5.99 -3.09
CA THR A 93 -5.20 -6.24 -2.01
C THR A 93 -4.72 -7.37 -1.10
N ALA A 94 -4.25 -8.49 -1.67
CA ALA A 94 -3.72 -9.60 -0.90
C ALA A 94 -2.51 -9.18 -0.03
N ALA A 95 -1.58 -8.41 -0.60
CA ALA A 95 -0.43 -7.89 0.13
C ALA A 95 -0.83 -6.90 1.23
N ARG A 96 -1.73 -5.95 0.93
CA ARG A 96 -2.28 -5.00 1.92
C ARG A 96 -2.91 -5.74 3.08
N GLU A 97 -3.80 -6.69 2.81
CA GLU A 97 -4.51 -7.44 3.85
C GLU A 97 -3.58 -8.31 4.68
N ALA A 98 -2.56 -8.92 4.07
CA ALA A 98 -1.56 -9.69 4.79
C ALA A 98 -0.78 -8.82 5.79
N LEU A 99 -0.46 -7.57 5.43
CA LEU A 99 0.22 -6.62 6.32
C LEU A 99 -0.73 -6.08 7.40
N GLN A 100 -1.98 -5.75 7.06
CA GLN A 100 -2.96 -5.27 8.03
C GLN A 100 -3.33 -6.35 9.06
N LYS A 101 -3.40 -7.63 8.66
CA LYS A 101 -3.56 -8.77 9.60
C LYS A 101 -2.41 -8.88 10.61
N GLN A 102 -1.23 -8.35 10.27
CA GLN A 102 -0.09 -8.24 11.17
C GLN A 102 -0.11 -6.93 11.99
N GLY A 103 -1.18 -6.15 11.93
CA GLY A 103 -1.35 -4.89 12.64
C GLY A 103 -0.68 -3.68 12.00
N ALA A 104 -0.23 -3.77 10.74
CA ALA A 104 0.40 -2.64 10.07
C ALA A 104 -0.60 -1.47 9.88
N GLU A 105 -0.16 -0.26 10.21
CA GLU A 105 -0.94 0.97 10.13
C GLU A 105 -0.72 1.62 8.75
N LEU A 106 -1.81 1.98 8.06
CA LEU A 106 -1.72 2.64 6.75
C LEU A 106 -1.35 4.12 6.93
N LEU A 107 -0.33 4.58 6.22
CA LEU A 107 0.09 5.99 6.23
C LEU A 107 -0.42 6.74 5.00
N PHE A 108 -0.36 6.10 3.83
CA PHE A 108 -0.87 6.70 2.61
C PHE A 108 -1.36 5.65 1.62
N TRP A 109 -2.53 5.88 1.02
CA TRP A 109 -3.08 5.02 -0.03
C TRP A 109 -3.65 5.82 -1.21
N CYS A 110 -3.12 5.58 -2.41
CA CYS A 110 -3.67 6.07 -3.68
C CYS A 110 -3.87 4.93 -4.70
N GLN A 111 -4.69 5.20 -5.73
CA GLN A 111 -5.08 4.25 -6.78
C GLN A 111 -5.57 5.05 -7.97
N ALA A 112 -5.35 4.50 -9.16
CA ALA A 112 -5.62 5.16 -10.42
C ALA A 112 -4.96 6.55 -10.44
N ARG A 113 -5.60 7.53 -11.10
CA ARG A 113 -5.07 8.89 -11.25
C ARG A 113 -4.86 9.65 -9.94
N ASN A 114 -5.44 9.20 -8.84
CA ASN A 114 -5.21 9.83 -7.53
C ASN A 114 -3.76 9.69 -7.06
N CYS A 115 -3.00 8.76 -7.64
CA CYS A 115 -1.55 8.64 -7.40
C CYS A 115 -0.71 9.67 -8.16
N GLY A 116 -1.25 10.31 -9.20
CA GLY A 116 -0.47 11.07 -10.16
C GLY A 116 0.14 10.18 -11.26
N GLU A 117 1.23 10.63 -11.86
CA GLU A 117 1.83 9.96 -13.03
C GLU A 117 2.62 8.70 -12.62
N SER A 118 2.25 7.53 -13.16
CA SER A 118 2.92 6.25 -12.89
C SER A 118 4.38 6.24 -13.35
N SER A 119 4.73 7.06 -14.35
CA SER A 119 6.10 7.25 -14.82
C SER A 119 7.02 7.84 -13.73
N LEU A 120 6.49 8.74 -12.89
CA LEU A 120 7.24 9.35 -11.79
C LEU A 120 7.42 8.34 -10.64
N TRP A 121 6.40 7.54 -10.32
CA TRP A 121 6.52 6.45 -9.35
C TRP A 121 7.60 5.46 -9.78
N ALA A 122 7.52 5.01 -11.03
CA ALA A 122 8.46 4.04 -11.59
C ALA A 122 9.89 4.57 -11.59
N ASN A 123 10.12 5.81 -12.04
CA ASN A 123 11.48 6.29 -12.30
C ASN A 123 12.09 7.08 -11.13
N GLU A 124 11.32 7.92 -10.45
CA GLU A 124 11.83 8.86 -9.44
C GLU A 124 11.67 8.30 -8.01
N VAL A 125 10.64 7.48 -7.75
CA VAL A 125 10.39 6.91 -6.40
C VAL A 125 11.04 5.54 -6.24
N PHE A 126 10.79 4.62 -7.17
CA PHE A 126 11.29 3.23 -7.09
C PHE A 126 12.48 2.96 -8.01
N GLY A 127 12.76 3.81 -8.99
CA GLY A 127 13.85 3.62 -9.95
C GLY A 127 13.77 2.30 -10.74
N ASN A 128 12.58 1.78 -11.01
CA ASN A 128 12.34 0.55 -11.74
C ASN A 128 11.34 0.78 -12.89
N ALA A 129 11.86 0.88 -14.13
CA ALA A 129 11.05 1.14 -15.32
C ALA A 129 10.03 0.03 -15.65
N LYS A 130 10.14 -1.18 -15.06
CA LYS A 130 9.09 -2.21 -15.18
C LYS A 130 7.77 -1.74 -14.53
N LEU A 131 7.85 -0.78 -13.60
CA LEU A 131 6.71 -0.25 -12.87
C LEU A 131 5.95 0.86 -13.61
N TYR A 132 6.36 1.20 -14.84
CA TYR A 132 5.65 2.18 -15.67
C TYR A 132 4.54 1.52 -16.50
N GLY A 133 3.31 2.01 -16.34
CA GLY A 133 2.12 1.48 -17.01
C GLY A 133 0.99 2.51 -17.16
N SER A 134 -0.25 2.05 -17.08
CA SER A 134 -1.42 2.93 -17.14
C SER A 134 -1.68 3.60 -15.80
N ASP A 135 -1.85 4.93 -15.80
CA ASP A 135 -2.17 5.67 -14.57
C ASP A 135 -3.51 5.24 -13.97
N GLU A 136 -4.42 4.65 -14.75
CA GLU A 136 -5.69 4.09 -14.27
C GLU A 136 -5.54 2.73 -13.59
N GLN A 137 -4.44 2.02 -13.85
CA GLN A 137 -4.22 0.66 -13.37
C GLN A 137 -3.02 0.59 -12.41
N GLN A 138 -2.80 1.67 -11.66
CA GLN A 138 -1.78 1.75 -10.62
C GLN A 138 -2.42 1.80 -9.23
N ALA A 139 -1.70 1.33 -8.22
CA ALA A 139 -2.01 1.58 -6.81
C ALA A 139 -0.71 1.68 -6.00
N TYR A 140 -0.70 2.54 -5.00
CA TYR A 140 0.41 2.70 -4.07
C TYR A 140 -0.10 2.71 -2.64
N LEU A 141 0.61 2.02 -1.75
CA LEU A 141 0.36 2.02 -0.32
C LEU A 141 1.68 2.15 0.44
N LEU A 142 1.71 3.04 1.43
CA LEU A 142 2.74 3.06 2.45
C LEU A 142 2.13 2.62 3.78
N LEU A 143 2.75 1.63 4.41
CA LEU A 143 2.39 1.15 5.74
C LEU A 143 3.55 1.30 6.71
N ARG A 144 3.22 1.47 7.99
CA ARG A 144 4.12 1.28 9.12
C ARG A 144 3.82 -0.08 9.75
N LEU A 145 4.83 -0.91 9.99
CA LEU A 145 4.61 -2.18 10.67
C LEU A 145 4.22 -1.97 12.14
N ALA A 146 3.53 -2.93 12.74
CA ALA A 146 3.24 -2.91 14.17
C ALA A 146 4.50 -3.16 15.01
N ALA A 147 4.47 -2.75 16.28
CA ALA A 147 5.47 -3.13 17.26
C ALA A 147 5.62 -4.67 17.32
N PRO A 148 6.84 -5.21 17.46
CA PRO A 148 8.11 -4.52 17.75
C PRO A 148 8.87 -4.01 16.51
N ARG A 149 8.26 -4.03 15.31
CA ARG A 149 8.88 -3.58 14.04
C ARG A 149 8.37 -2.21 13.62
N ASP A 150 7.89 -1.38 14.56
CA ASP A 150 7.29 -0.08 14.29
C ASP A 150 8.29 0.99 13.85
N ASN A 151 9.57 0.65 13.72
CA ASN A 151 10.56 1.46 13.00
C ASN A 151 10.76 1.04 11.53
N SER A 152 9.88 0.19 11.01
CA SER A 152 9.90 -0.30 9.64
C SER A 152 8.70 0.19 8.84
N LEU A 153 8.96 0.58 7.59
CA LEU A 153 7.97 0.94 6.58
C LEU A 153 7.92 -0.13 5.50
N VAL A 154 6.73 -0.30 4.92
CA VAL A 154 6.53 -1.14 3.73
C VAL A 154 5.82 -0.32 2.67
N ALA A 155 6.45 -0.20 1.51
CA ALA A 155 5.86 0.40 0.32
C ALA A 155 5.39 -0.72 -0.63
N LEU A 156 4.11 -0.70 -0.97
CA LEU A 156 3.51 -1.52 -2.02
C LEU A 156 3.21 -0.65 -3.22
N TYR A 157 3.60 -1.09 -4.41
CA TYR A 157 3.20 -0.47 -5.66
C TYR A 157 2.82 -1.51 -6.69
N SER A 158 1.56 -1.47 -7.15
CA SER A 158 1.08 -2.38 -8.20
C SER A 158 0.77 -1.61 -9.47
N ILE A 159 1.01 -2.24 -10.61
CA ILE A 159 0.74 -1.63 -11.92
C ILE A 159 0.36 -2.69 -12.95
N THR A 160 -0.56 -2.35 -13.85
CA THR A 160 -0.72 -3.05 -15.13
C THR A 160 -0.17 -2.20 -16.26
N ARG A 161 0.75 -2.77 -17.05
CA ARG A 161 1.34 -2.11 -18.20
C ARG A 161 0.44 -2.17 -19.42
N GLY A 162 0.68 -1.31 -20.41
CA GLY A 162 -0.07 -1.32 -21.68
C GLY A 162 0.02 -2.64 -22.47
N ASN A 163 1.02 -3.48 -22.20
CA ASN A 163 1.13 -4.84 -22.76
C ASN A 163 0.46 -5.92 -21.90
N ARG A 164 -0.41 -5.53 -20.96
CA ARG A 164 -1.17 -6.39 -20.03
C ARG A 164 -0.34 -7.14 -18.98
N ARG A 165 0.98 -7.00 -18.94
CA ARG A 165 1.78 -7.53 -17.83
C ARG A 165 1.48 -6.73 -16.56
N ALA A 166 1.15 -7.44 -15.49
CA ALA A 166 0.89 -6.88 -14.18
C ALA A 166 2.07 -7.14 -13.24
N TYR A 167 2.36 -6.18 -12.37
CA TYR A 167 3.46 -6.25 -11.43
C TYR A 167 3.02 -5.81 -10.04
N LEU A 168 3.64 -6.40 -9.03
CA LEU A 168 3.61 -5.95 -7.65
C LEU A 168 5.05 -5.70 -7.19
N HIS A 169 5.33 -4.48 -6.78
CA HIS A 169 6.57 -4.09 -6.11
C HIS A 169 6.33 -4.04 -4.60
N VAL A 170 7.23 -4.64 -3.84
CA VAL A 170 7.26 -4.61 -2.38
C VAL A 170 8.64 -4.14 -1.95
N GLU A 171 8.69 -3.03 -1.22
CA GLU A 171 9.92 -2.51 -0.61
C GLU A 171 9.74 -2.47 0.91
N GLN A 172 10.61 -3.16 1.64
CA GLN A 172 10.73 -3.03 3.08
C GLN A 172 11.88 -2.08 3.39
N PHE A 173 11.63 -1.15 4.32
CA PHE A 173 12.62 -0.20 4.79
C PHE A 173 12.65 -0.14 6.30
N ASP A 174 13.80 -0.46 6.87
CA ASP A 174 14.06 -0.43 8.31
C ASP A 174 14.87 0.82 8.63
N ALA A 175 14.24 1.79 9.29
CA ALA A 175 14.86 3.08 9.58
C ALA A 175 16.00 2.93 10.61
N SER A 176 17.10 3.66 10.40
CA SER A 176 18.25 3.69 11.31
C SER A 176 17.99 4.51 12.59
N THR A 177 17.01 5.42 12.54
CA THR A 177 16.57 6.25 13.65
C THR A 177 15.05 6.14 13.82
N ALA A 178 14.54 6.52 14.99
CA ALA A 178 13.12 6.49 15.27
C ALA A 178 12.33 7.36 14.28
N LEU A 179 11.35 6.77 13.60
CA LEU A 179 10.48 7.46 12.64
C LEU A 179 9.56 8.53 13.26
N GLY A 180 9.43 8.54 14.59
CA GLY A 180 8.53 9.45 15.31
C GLY A 180 7.05 9.08 15.15
N GLU A 181 6.18 10.07 15.35
CA GLU A 181 4.75 9.93 15.12
C GLU A 181 4.45 10.11 13.63
N LEU A 182 3.85 9.09 13.01
CA LEU A 182 3.44 9.11 11.61
C LEU A 182 1.92 8.94 11.57
N MET A 183 1.25 9.82 10.83
CA MET A 183 -0.21 9.86 10.76
C MET A 183 -0.71 9.52 9.35
N PRO A 184 -1.85 8.82 9.23
CA PRO A 184 -2.51 8.67 7.94
C PRO A 184 -3.01 10.02 7.40
N THR A 185 -3.18 10.10 6.09
CA THR A 185 -3.94 11.22 5.50
C THR A 185 -5.45 10.99 5.61
N SER A 186 -6.25 12.06 5.67
CA SER A 186 -7.71 11.95 5.65
C SER A 186 -8.26 11.18 4.43
N ALA A 187 -7.61 11.34 3.27
CA ALA A 187 -7.96 10.59 2.06
C ALA A 187 -7.67 9.09 2.19
N THR A 188 -6.61 8.73 2.92
CA THR A 188 -6.27 7.33 3.22
C THR A 188 -7.32 6.71 4.15
N LEU A 189 -7.73 7.42 5.19
CA LEU A 189 -8.80 6.98 6.10
C LEU A 189 -10.13 6.79 5.36
N LEU A 190 -10.53 7.75 4.53
CA LEU A 190 -11.73 7.62 3.69
C LEU A 190 -11.67 6.37 2.82
N ARG A 191 -10.51 6.15 2.18
CA ARG A 191 -10.35 5.03 1.27
C ARG A 191 -10.37 3.69 1.97
N GLN A 192 -9.66 3.57 3.09
CA GLN A 192 -9.69 2.37 3.91
C GLN A 192 -11.12 2.07 4.37
N LEU A 193 -11.87 3.09 4.81
CA LEU A 193 -13.28 2.94 5.18
C LEU A 193 -14.13 2.43 4.00
N LYS A 194 -13.94 2.98 2.80
CA LYS A 194 -14.67 2.55 1.59
C LYS A 194 -14.34 1.12 1.16
N ASP A 195 -13.09 0.73 1.28
CA ASP A 195 -12.61 -0.57 0.80
C ASP A 195 -12.90 -1.69 1.78
N THR A 196 -12.69 -1.45 3.08
CA THR A 196 -12.83 -2.47 4.13
C THR A 196 -14.17 -2.42 4.84
N GLY A 197 -14.91 -1.31 4.72
CA GLY A 197 -16.15 -1.08 5.46
C GLY A 197 -15.96 -0.51 6.87
N GLU A 198 -14.73 -0.47 7.37
CA GLU A 198 -14.45 -0.06 8.75
C GLU A 198 -13.10 0.66 8.93
N LEU A 199 -12.99 1.40 10.03
CA LEU A 199 -11.75 1.89 10.61
C LEU A 199 -11.75 1.48 12.07
N ASP A 200 -10.71 0.78 12.51
CA ASP A 200 -10.54 0.36 13.90
C ASP A 200 -9.29 0.99 14.50
N PHE A 201 -9.48 1.71 15.60
CA PHE A 201 -8.40 2.38 16.34
C PHE A 201 -8.41 1.94 17.81
N PRO A 202 -7.89 0.74 18.14
CA PRO A 202 -7.90 0.20 19.50
C PRO A 202 -7.19 1.11 20.53
N LYS A 203 -6.22 1.89 20.09
CA LYS A 203 -5.45 2.84 20.92
C LYS A 203 -6.22 4.14 21.23
N LEU A 204 -7.29 4.45 20.50
CA LEU A 204 -8.14 5.62 20.73
C LEU A 204 -9.29 5.26 21.67
N ASN A 205 -8.96 4.91 22.91
CA ASN A 205 -9.92 4.43 23.92
C ASN A 205 -10.30 5.50 24.96
N GLY A 206 -9.93 6.76 24.74
CA GLY A 206 -10.25 7.91 25.61
C GLY A 206 -10.99 9.03 24.88
N GLU A 207 -10.87 10.25 25.41
CA GLU A 207 -11.46 11.45 24.80
C GLU A 207 -10.89 11.75 23.40
N PRO A 208 -11.66 12.46 22.54
CA PRO A 208 -11.21 12.82 21.20
C PRO A 208 -9.89 13.60 21.17
N ILE A 209 -8.87 12.98 20.58
CA ILE A 209 -7.57 13.63 20.38
C ILE A 209 -7.68 14.61 19.21
N PRO A 210 -7.31 15.90 19.35
CA PRO A 210 -7.54 16.93 18.32
C PRO A 210 -6.99 16.59 16.92
N THR A 211 -5.81 15.98 16.84
CA THR A 211 -5.19 15.55 15.59
C THR A 211 -6.03 14.48 14.88
N TRP A 212 -6.43 13.43 15.60
CA TRP A 212 -7.27 12.36 15.08
C TRP A 212 -8.67 12.86 14.72
N LEU A 213 -9.23 13.71 15.56
CA LEU A 213 -10.53 14.33 15.32
C LEU A 213 -10.53 15.13 14.01
N THR A 214 -9.46 15.90 13.74
CA THR A 214 -9.29 16.66 12.49
C THR A 214 -9.16 15.74 11.28
N LEU A 215 -8.39 14.65 11.40
CA LEU A 215 -8.19 13.70 10.30
C LEU A 215 -9.49 13.00 9.92
N LEU A 216 -10.23 12.53 10.93
CA LEU A 216 -11.48 11.81 10.77
C LEU A 216 -12.61 12.72 10.26
N SER A 217 -12.74 13.94 10.80
CA SER A 217 -13.76 14.88 10.32
C SER A 217 -13.54 15.24 8.86
N ARG A 218 -12.30 15.51 8.45
CA ARG A 218 -11.93 15.74 7.05
C ARG A 218 -12.19 14.52 6.19
N ALA A 219 -11.83 13.32 6.66
CA ALA A 219 -12.08 12.07 5.93
C ALA A 219 -13.58 11.87 5.64
N LEU A 220 -14.44 12.07 6.65
CA LEU A 220 -15.89 11.96 6.50
C LEU A 220 -16.51 13.08 5.66
N ASN A 221 -15.85 14.24 5.54
CA ASN A 221 -16.31 15.36 4.72
C ASN A 221 -15.80 15.32 3.28
N LEU A 222 -14.79 14.49 2.97
CA LEU A 222 -14.35 14.25 1.59
C LEU A 222 -15.39 13.48 0.76
N ASP A 223 -16.28 12.72 1.40
CA ASP A 223 -17.47 12.14 0.78
C ASP A 223 -18.67 12.33 1.70
N THR A 224 -19.52 13.30 1.36
CA THR A 224 -20.66 13.69 2.18
C THR A 224 -21.88 12.76 2.03
N THR A 225 -21.81 11.75 1.15
CA THR A 225 -22.92 10.82 0.91
C THR A 225 -22.90 9.63 1.86
N MET A 226 -21.75 9.32 2.44
CA MET A 226 -21.60 8.17 3.32
C MET A 226 -22.22 8.40 4.70
N ARG A 227 -22.85 7.36 5.24
CA ARG A 227 -23.30 7.28 6.63
C ARG A 227 -22.40 6.32 7.40
N VAL A 228 -22.12 6.65 8.66
CA VAL A 228 -21.21 5.86 9.49
C VAL A 228 -21.76 5.60 10.89
N GLY A 229 -21.48 4.43 11.43
CA GLY A 229 -21.61 4.10 12.84
C GLY A 229 -20.33 4.48 13.56
N VAL A 230 -20.46 5.04 14.76
CA VAL A 230 -19.35 5.32 15.68
C VAL A 230 -19.54 4.45 16.91
N SER A 231 -18.58 3.58 17.19
CA SER A 231 -18.64 2.57 18.26
C SER A 231 -17.42 2.66 19.17
N GLY A 232 -17.50 2.07 20.36
CA GLY A 232 -16.43 2.06 21.38
C GLY A 232 -16.78 2.79 22.69
N PRO A 233 -15.85 2.81 23.67
CA PRO A 233 -16.13 3.28 25.03
C PRO A 233 -16.56 4.75 25.13
N HIS A 234 -16.10 5.61 24.21
CA HIS A 234 -16.41 7.04 24.16
C HIS A 234 -17.13 7.44 22.86
N ALA A 235 -17.92 6.52 22.28
CA ALA A 235 -18.55 6.70 20.96
C ALA A 235 -19.36 8.00 20.84
N GLU A 236 -20.22 8.30 21.82
CA GLU A 236 -21.03 9.52 21.78
C GLU A 236 -20.16 10.79 21.91
N THR A 237 -19.11 10.77 22.74
CA THR A 237 -18.17 11.90 22.85
C THR A 237 -17.44 12.15 21.53
N TRP A 238 -16.98 11.09 20.85
CA TRP A 238 -16.38 11.18 19.52
C TRP A 238 -17.36 11.69 18.48
N ARG A 239 -18.60 11.17 18.48
CA ARG A 239 -19.66 11.63 17.57
C ARG A 239 -19.95 13.12 17.75
N GLN A 240 -20.12 13.59 18.98
CA GLN A 240 -20.37 15.02 19.25
C GLN A 240 -19.18 15.89 18.84
N ALA A 241 -17.95 15.45 19.08
CA ALA A 241 -16.76 16.16 18.63
C ALA A 241 -16.67 16.24 17.10
N LEU A 242 -17.01 15.16 16.39
CA LEU A 242 -17.06 15.15 14.91
C LEU A 242 -18.16 16.08 14.38
N ILE A 243 -19.32 16.14 15.03
CA ILE A 243 -20.38 17.12 14.72
C ILE A 243 -19.86 18.55 14.91
N GLY A 244 -19.17 18.81 16.01
CA GLY A 244 -18.54 20.11 16.29
C GLY A 244 -17.49 20.51 15.24
N GLN A 245 -16.91 19.55 14.53
CA GLN A 245 -15.98 19.75 13.41
C GLN A 245 -16.68 19.79 12.03
N GLY A 246 -18.01 19.86 12.00
CA GLY A 246 -18.78 20.06 10.78
C GLY A 246 -19.20 18.78 10.05
N VAL A 247 -19.04 17.59 10.63
CA VAL A 247 -19.63 16.37 10.07
C VAL A 247 -21.13 16.36 10.39
N LEU A 248 -22.00 16.20 9.38
CA LEU A 248 -23.45 16.27 9.58
C LEU A 248 -23.94 15.17 10.53
N ALA A 249 -24.68 15.56 11.58
CA ALA A 249 -25.19 14.64 12.60
C ALA A 249 -26.09 13.53 12.02
N ALA A 250 -26.87 13.81 10.99
CA ALA A 250 -27.74 12.84 10.31
C ALA A 250 -26.96 11.71 9.59
N ARG A 251 -25.65 11.88 9.41
CA ARG A 251 -24.76 10.89 8.78
C ARG A 251 -24.07 9.99 9.80
N MET A 252 -24.27 10.22 11.10
CA MET A 252 -23.56 9.50 12.15
C MET A 252 -24.53 8.96 13.20
N GLU A 253 -24.41 7.67 13.46
CA GLU A 253 -25.13 6.97 14.51
C GLU A 253 -24.14 6.38 15.51
N THR A 254 -24.53 6.25 16.77
CA THR A 254 -23.74 5.48 17.73
C THR A 254 -24.07 4.00 17.56
N GLY A 255 -23.05 3.19 17.30
CA GLY A 255 -23.19 1.75 17.19
C GLY A 255 -23.25 1.08 18.57
N SER A 256 -23.80 -0.13 18.61
CA SER A 256 -23.86 -0.97 19.83
C SER A 256 -22.62 -1.84 20.04
N ASP A 257 -21.64 -1.77 19.14
CA ASP A 257 -20.54 -2.72 19.09
C ASP A 257 -19.50 -2.46 20.17
N LYS A 258 -19.08 -3.54 20.83
CA LYS A 258 -18.08 -3.54 21.90
C LYS A 258 -16.66 -3.51 21.33
N ALA A 259 -16.28 -2.38 20.73
CA ALA A 259 -14.89 -2.13 20.35
C ALA A 259 -14.04 -1.72 21.57
N THR A 260 -12.74 -2.05 21.56
CA THR A 260 -11.79 -1.68 22.64
C THR A 260 -11.35 -0.22 22.59
N GLY A 261 -11.48 0.41 21.41
CA GLY A 261 -11.23 1.83 21.17
C GLY A 261 -12.26 2.40 20.19
N LEU A 262 -11.92 3.48 19.50
CA LEU A 262 -12.77 4.09 18.48
C LEU A 262 -12.88 3.16 17.26
N ARG A 263 -14.10 2.81 16.89
CA ARG A 263 -14.41 2.11 15.64
C ARG A 263 -15.42 2.92 14.83
N ILE A 264 -15.17 3.05 13.52
CA ILE A 264 -16.04 3.74 12.56
C ILE A 264 -16.40 2.77 11.45
N GLU A 265 -17.68 2.57 11.19
CA GLU A 265 -18.17 1.57 10.24
C GLU A 265 -19.12 2.20 9.23
N LEU A 266 -19.08 1.75 7.97
CA LEU A 266 -20.07 2.16 6.99
C LEU A 266 -21.45 1.59 7.32
N LEU A 267 -22.45 2.46 7.40
CA LEU A 267 -23.85 2.06 7.51
C LEU A 267 -24.39 1.87 6.09
N ARG A 268 -24.94 0.68 5.83
CA ARG A 268 -25.60 0.34 4.57
C ARG A 268 -27.05 0.81 4.56
#